data_AF-A2EJD9-F1
#
_entry.id   AF-A2EJD9-F1
#
_cell.length_a   1.000
_cell.length_b   1.000
_cell.length_c   1.000
_cell.angle_alpha   90.00
_cell.angle_beta   90.00
_cell.angle_gamma   90.00
#
_symmetry.space_group_name_H-M   'P 1'
#
loop_
_entity.id
_entity.type
_entity.pdbx_description
1 polymer ?
#
loop_
_entity_poly.entity_id
_entity_poly.type
_entity_poly.pdbx_seq_one_letter_code
_entity_poly.pdbx_strand_id
1 'polypeptide(L)'
;MSLLEFLIAQDEPLTTQIICEKYGKPEETILPEIEKLLSENQIHKRDFQDKDGKTVSVYWSARLIPFVESKPIVTSPFSDPFDHSKALERLNDAQLAQEKIWLQTHLRKLNSEYENLAHRSKHKFSPEDEKELDDVTIKWVNACQEMLYELKSKLRQKGTEMSMTDLIKNLQIDPRLVYWNPDEEDFETPK
;
A
#
# COMPACT_ATOMS: atom_id res chain seq x y z
N MET A 1 -48.82 -23.71 23.42
CA MET A 1 -47.60 -23.15 22.82
C MET A 1 -46.55 -24.24 22.80
N SER A 2 -45.93 -24.47 21.65
CA SER A 2 -44.75 -25.34 21.54
C SER A 2 -43.50 -24.65 22.08
N LEU A 3 -42.47 -25.40 22.48
CA LEU A 3 -41.23 -24.81 22.99
C LEU A 3 -40.52 -23.96 21.93
N LEU A 4 -40.64 -24.35 20.66
CA LEU A 4 -40.11 -23.60 19.53
C LEU A 4 -40.81 -22.24 19.36
N GLU A 5 -42.15 -22.20 19.40
CA GLU A 5 -42.90 -20.93 19.34
C GLU A 5 -42.54 -20.00 20.50
N PHE A 6 -42.34 -20.58 21.68
CA PHE A 6 -41.87 -19.84 22.85
C PHE A 6 -40.47 -19.25 22.61
N LEU A 7 -39.50 -20.05 22.14
CA LEU A 7 -38.14 -19.59 21.87
C LEU A 7 -38.03 -18.61 20.68
N ILE A 8 -38.94 -18.69 19.70
CA ILE A 8 -39.02 -17.72 18.60
C ILE A 8 -39.60 -16.39 19.09
N ALA A 9 -40.52 -16.41 20.06
CA ALA A 9 -41.10 -15.21 20.64
C ALA A 9 -40.18 -14.49 21.64
N GLN A 10 -39.00 -15.05 21.94
CA GLN A 10 -38.02 -14.43 22.84
C GLN A 10 -36.88 -13.87 22.01
N ASP A 11 -36.64 -12.55 22.13
CA ASP A 11 -35.58 -11.83 21.42
C ASP A 11 -34.19 -11.96 22.09
N GLU A 12 -34.07 -12.81 23.11
CA GLU A 12 -32.85 -13.00 23.88
C GLU A 12 -32.49 -14.49 24.03
N PRO A 13 -31.19 -14.83 24.07
CA PRO A 13 -30.74 -16.18 24.32
C PRO A 13 -30.97 -16.55 25.80
N LEU A 14 -31.59 -17.70 26.07
CA LEU A 14 -32.08 -18.09 27.41
C LEU A 14 -31.33 -19.30 27.97
N THR A 15 -31.13 -19.34 29.30
CA THR A 15 -30.60 -20.51 30.01
C THR A 15 -31.71 -21.53 30.32
N THR A 16 -31.34 -22.78 30.61
CA THR A 16 -32.32 -23.83 30.97
C THR A 16 -33.23 -23.42 32.13
N GLN A 17 -32.66 -22.77 33.15
CA GLN A 17 -33.39 -22.29 34.32
C GLN A 17 -34.45 -21.25 33.94
N ILE A 18 -34.09 -20.25 33.13
CA ILE A 18 -35.01 -19.20 32.70
C ILE A 18 -36.09 -19.76 31.77
N ILE A 19 -35.74 -20.74 30.93
CA ILE A 19 -36.73 -21.44 30.09
C ILE A 19 -37.74 -22.18 30.98
N CYS A 20 -37.29 -22.89 32.01
CA CYS A 20 -38.19 -23.58 32.95
C CYS A 20 -39.13 -22.60 33.67
N GLU A 21 -38.59 -21.48 34.15
CA GLU A 21 -39.37 -20.44 34.86
C GLU A 21 -40.40 -19.77 33.96
N LYS A 22 -40.02 -19.35 32.75
CA LYS A 22 -40.90 -18.60 31.84
C LYS A 22 -41.86 -19.48 31.05
N TYR A 23 -41.47 -20.71 30.72
CA TYR A 23 -42.31 -21.66 29.98
C TYR A 23 -43.22 -22.48 30.93
N GLY A 24 -42.90 -22.52 32.23
CA GLY A 24 -43.74 -23.11 33.27
C GLY A 24 -43.79 -24.64 33.26
N LYS A 25 -42.78 -25.31 32.69
CA LYS A 25 -42.64 -26.77 32.68
C LYS A 25 -41.38 -27.21 33.43
N PRO A 26 -41.38 -28.42 34.02
CA PRO A 26 -40.20 -28.94 34.71
C PRO A 26 -39.08 -29.28 33.71
N GLU A 27 -37.84 -29.13 34.17
CA GLU A 27 -36.61 -29.34 33.39
C GLU A 27 -36.57 -30.72 32.72
N GLU A 28 -37.07 -31.76 33.40
CA GLU A 28 -37.12 -33.15 32.90
C GLU A 28 -37.94 -33.31 31.61
N THR A 29 -38.93 -32.44 31.39
CA THR A 29 -39.76 -32.46 30.17
C THR A 29 -39.18 -31.58 29.06
N ILE A 30 -38.44 -30.54 29.44
CA ILE A 30 -37.90 -29.55 28.50
C ILE A 30 -36.60 -30.05 27.87
N LEU A 31 -35.72 -30.70 28.64
CA LEU A 31 -34.44 -31.23 28.13
C LEU A 31 -34.58 -32.13 26.89
N PRO A 32 -35.46 -33.16 26.85
CA PRO A 32 -35.63 -33.98 25.66
C PRO A 32 -36.26 -33.22 24.49
N GLU A 33 -37.09 -32.21 24.76
CA GLU A 33 -37.67 -31.33 23.74
C GLU A 33 -36.59 -30.41 23.13
N ILE A 34 -35.67 -29.88 23.94
CA ILE A 34 -34.50 -29.11 23.51
C ILE A 34 -33.54 -29.98 22.68
N GLU A 35 -33.22 -31.20 23.14
CA GLU A 35 -32.34 -32.11 22.40
C GLU A 35 -32.92 -32.47 21.03
N LYS A 36 -34.24 -32.70 20.96
CA LYS A 36 -34.94 -32.91 19.69
C LYS A 36 -34.81 -31.67 18.79
N LEU A 37 -35.07 -30.47 19.30
CA LEU A 37 -34.98 -29.22 18.54
C LEU A 37 -33.54 -28.90 18.08
N LEU A 38 -32.52 -29.31 18.85
CA LEU A 38 -31.11 -29.24 18.46
C LEU A 38 -30.80 -30.20 17.32
N SER A 39 -31.31 -31.44 17.38
CA SER A 39 -31.10 -32.43 16.33
C SER A 39 -31.77 -32.03 15.01
N GLU A 40 -32.90 -31.32 15.08
CA GLU A 40 -33.62 -30.75 13.94
C GLU A 40 -33.03 -29.40 13.47
N ASN A 41 -31.95 -28.93 14.10
CA ASN A 41 -31.25 -27.67 13.80
C ASN A 41 -32.15 -26.42 13.83
N GLN A 42 -33.19 -26.43 14.67
CA GLN A 42 -34.14 -25.32 14.81
C GLN A 42 -33.73 -24.33 15.91
N ILE A 43 -32.86 -24.77 16.83
CA ILE A 43 -32.30 -23.96 17.90
C ILE A 43 -30.77 -24.16 17.94
N HIS A 44 -30.07 -23.17 18.48
CA HIS A 44 -28.64 -23.21 18.70
C HIS A 44 -28.34 -23.28 20.20
N LYS A 45 -27.24 -23.94 20.54
CA LYS A 45 -26.72 -24.08 21.91
C LYS A 45 -25.30 -23.53 21.97
N ARG A 46 -24.97 -22.78 23.02
CA ARG A 46 -23.60 -22.40 23.36
C ARG A 46 -23.34 -22.65 24.83
N ASP A 47 -22.22 -23.30 25.08
CA ASP A 47 -21.75 -23.60 26.42
C ASP A 47 -20.73 -22.55 26.85
N PHE A 48 -20.95 -22.00 28.03
CA PHE A 48 -20.05 -21.08 28.70
C PHE A 48 -19.53 -21.70 29.99
N GLN A 49 -18.30 -21.38 30.37
CA GLN A 49 -17.80 -21.70 31.71
C GLN A 49 -17.99 -20.47 32.58
N ASP A 50 -18.76 -20.63 33.66
CA ASP A 50 -18.87 -19.59 34.68
C ASP A 50 -17.59 -19.51 35.51
N LYS A 51 -17.42 -18.42 36.27
CA LYS A 51 -16.24 -18.14 37.12
C LYS A 51 -15.98 -19.23 38.17
N ASP A 52 -16.99 -20.04 38.48
CA ASP A 52 -16.94 -21.18 39.40
C ASP A 52 -16.67 -22.53 38.69
N GLY A 53 -16.32 -22.52 37.41
CA GLY A 53 -15.99 -23.72 36.62
C GLY A 53 -17.20 -24.57 36.21
N LYS A 54 -18.43 -24.08 36.46
CA LYS A 54 -19.67 -24.75 36.04
C LYS A 54 -20.02 -24.40 34.59
N THR A 55 -20.42 -25.40 33.82
CA THR A 55 -20.86 -25.22 32.43
C THR A 55 -22.30 -24.72 32.41
N VAL A 56 -22.51 -23.51 31.89
CA VAL A 56 -23.83 -22.91 31.68
C VAL A 56 -24.14 -22.95 30.19
N SER A 57 -25.20 -23.66 29.83
CA SER A 57 -25.68 -23.75 28.45
C SER A 57 -26.76 -22.70 28.19
N VAL A 58 -26.60 -21.97 27.09
CA VAL A 58 -27.55 -20.95 26.61
C VAL A 58 -28.11 -21.38 25.26
N TYR A 59 -29.42 -21.22 25.07
CA TYR A 59 -30.16 -21.66 23.89
C TYR A 59 -30.88 -20.48 23.23
N TRP A 60 -30.91 -20.45 21.90
CA TRP A 60 -31.67 -19.46 21.13
C TRP A 60 -32.22 -20.07 19.84
N SER A 61 -33.28 -19.48 19.28
CA SER A 61 -33.85 -19.96 18.02
C SER A 61 -32.91 -19.71 16.85
N ALA A 62 -32.88 -20.57 15.84
CA ALA A 62 -32.08 -20.36 14.62
C ALA A 62 -32.52 -19.12 13.81
N ARG A 63 -33.71 -18.57 14.11
CA ARG A 63 -34.19 -17.29 13.57
C ARG A 63 -33.57 -16.09 14.26
N LEU A 64 -33.21 -16.23 15.54
CA LEU A 64 -32.34 -15.28 16.20
C LEU A 64 -30.94 -15.45 15.65
N ILE A 65 -30.53 -14.56 14.76
CA ILE A 65 -29.11 -14.26 14.61
C ILE A 65 -28.72 -13.55 15.91
N PRO A 66 -27.94 -14.15 16.82
CA PRO A 66 -27.55 -13.51 18.05
C PRO A 66 -26.64 -12.34 17.66
N PHE A 67 -27.22 -11.15 17.57
CA PHE A 67 -26.56 -9.86 17.50
C PHE A 67 -25.19 -9.88 16.81
N VAL A 68 -25.20 -9.70 15.48
CA VAL A 68 -24.48 -8.51 15.00
C VAL A 68 -25.28 -7.37 15.61
N GLU A 69 -24.87 -6.89 16.79
CA GLU A 69 -25.40 -5.64 17.31
C GLU A 69 -25.28 -4.65 16.16
N SER A 70 -26.41 -4.27 15.58
CA SER A 70 -26.53 -3.03 14.82
C SER A 70 -26.50 -1.87 15.81
N LYS A 71 -25.57 -1.89 16.77
CA LYS A 71 -24.86 -0.66 17.02
C LYS A 71 -24.19 -0.42 15.68
N PRO A 72 -24.52 0.66 14.95
CA PRO A 72 -23.64 1.07 13.88
C PRO A 72 -22.22 1.00 14.45
N ILE A 73 -21.24 0.64 13.63
CA ILE A 73 -19.86 1.02 13.98
C ILE A 73 -19.92 2.54 14.03
N VAL A 74 -20.28 3.05 15.20
CA VAL A 74 -20.27 4.45 15.53
C VAL A 74 -18.77 4.70 15.54
N THR A 75 -18.27 5.12 14.39
CA THR A 75 -16.96 5.74 14.24
C THR A 75 -16.90 7.06 15.02
N SER A 76 -17.96 7.42 15.76
CA SER A 76 -17.92 8.48 16.74
C SER A 76 -17.18 7.97 18.00
N PRO A 77 -16.16 8.70 18.46
CA PRO A 77 -15.40 8.37 19.67
C PRO A 77 -16.19 8.63 20.97
N PHE A 78 -17.52 8.72 20.92
CA PHE A 78 -18.37 9.15 22.03
C PHE A 78 -19.14 7.97 22.62
N SER A 79 -18.92 7.70 23.90
CA SER A 79 -19.78 6.83 24.73
C SER A 79 -21.06 7.54 25.17
N ASP A 80 -21.08 8.88 25.14
CA ASP A 80 -22.25 9.73 25.42
C ASP A 80 -22.07 11.06 24.64
N PRO A 81 -23.09 11.61 23.93
CA PRO A 81 -22.92 12.75 23.03
C PRO A 81 -22.48 14.07 23.69
N PHE A 82 -22.53 14.13 25.03
CA PHE A 82 -22.23 15.32 25.84
C PHE A 82 -21.19 15.07 26.94
N ASP A 83 -20.43 13.97 26.88
CA ASP A 83 -19.36 13.70 27.85
C ASP A 83 -18.11 14.56 27.56
N HIS A 84 -18.16 15.81 28.02
CA HIS A 84 -17.07 16.78 27.90
C HIS A 84 -15.91 16.54 28.88
N SER A 85 -16.04 15.59 29.82
CA SER A 85 -15.07 15.40 30.91
C SER A 85 -13.66 15.08 30.41
N LYS A 86 -13.53 14.41 29.26
CA LYS A 86 -12.25 14.05 28.63
C LYS A 86 -12.09 14.59 27.21
N ALA A 87 -12.85 15.60 26.81
CA ALA A 87 -12.81 16.14 25.45
C ALA A 87 -11.42 16.68 25.08
N LEU A 88 -10.72 17.32 26.02
CA LEU A 88 -9.37 17.86 25.83
C LEU A 88 -8.31 16.76 25.68
N GLU A 89 -8.37 15.71 26.51
CA GLU A 89 -7.47 14.55 26.41
C GLU A 89 -7.65 13.84 25.07
N ARG A 90 -8.89 13.65 24.62
CA ARG A 90 -9.19 13.03 23.32
C ARG A 90 -8.75 13.86 22.12
N LEU A 91 -8.87 15.20 22.20
CA LEU A 91 -8.33 16.11 21.17
C LEU A 91 -6.81 16.01 21.09
N ASN A 92 -6.14 15.91 22.23
CA ASN A 92 -4.71 15.72 22.30
C ASN A 92 -4.28 14.35 21.72
N ASP A 93 -5.00 13.27 22.04
CA ASP A 93 -4.74 11.93 21.49
C ASP A 93 -4.96 11.88 19.97
N ALA A 94 -5.99 12.56 19.46
CA ALA A 94 -6.25 12.65 18.03
C ALA A 94 -5.15 13.44 17.30
N GLN A 95 -4.68 14.54 17.88
CA GLN A 95 -3.54 15.30 17.36
C GLN A 95 -2.26 14.45 17.34
N LEU A 96 -1.99 13.71 18.41
CA LEU A 96 -0.84 12.82 18.52
C LEU A 96 -0.90 11.68 17.49
N ALA A 97 -2.09 11.11 17.26
CA ALA A 97 -2.29 10.09 16.24
C ALA A 97 -2.07 10.63 14.82
N GLN A 98 -2.54 11.85 14.54
CA GLN A 98 -2.33 12.52 13.26
C GLN A 98 -0.84 12.81 13.03
N GLU A 99 -0.14 13.33 14.03
CA GLU A 99 1.30 13.60 13.96
C GLU A 99 2.10 12.30 13.77
N LYS A 100 1.72 11.22 14.47
CA LYS A 100 2.33 9.89 14.27
C LYS A 100 2.16 9.38 12.84
N ILE A 101 0.96 9.50 12.26
CA ILE A 101 0.71 9.08 10.86
C ILE A 101 1.54 9.93 9.90
N TRP A 102 1.60 11.24 10.15
CA TRP A 102 2.39 12.17 9.35
C TRP A 102 3.89 11.81 9.39
N LEU A 103 4.44 11.60 10.58
CA LEU A 103 5.84 11.18 10.79
C LEU A 103 6.14 9.82 10.13
N GLN A 104 5.24 8.84 10.28
CA GLN A 104 5.41 7.54 9.62
C GLN A 104 5.40 7.64 8.10
N THR A 105 4.54 8.50 7.55
CA THR A 105 4.48 8.75 6.10
C THR A 105 5.76 9.43 5.62
N HIS A 106 6.26 10.41 6.39
CA HIS A 106 7.49 11.11 6.08
C HIS A 106 8.71 10.18 6.14
N LEU A 107 8.80 9.34 7.18
CA LEU A 107 9.86 8.33 7.30
C LEU A 107 9.86 7.33 6.16
N ARG A 108 8.69 6.86 5.72
CA ARG A 108 8.59 5.95 4.56
C ARG A 108 9.11 6.59 3.27
N LYS A 109 8.76 7.87 3.04
CA LYS A 109 9.26 8.62 1.88
C LYS A 109 10.77 8.76 1.94
N LEU A 110 11.30 9.20 3.08
CA LEU A 110 12.73 9.41 3.26
C LEU A 110 13.52 8.09 3.11
N ASN A 111 12.99 6.98 3.64
CA ASN A 111 13.62 5.68 3.49
C ASN A 111 13.62 5.21 2.03
N SER A 112 12.55 5.45 1.27
CA SER A 112 12.51 5.16 -0.16
C SER A 112 13.52 6.00 -0.95
N GLU A 113 13.65 7.29 -0.64
CA GLU A 113 14.67 8.15 -1.26
C GLU A 113 16.08 7.68 -0.93
N TYR A 114 16.34 7.31 0.32
CA TYR A 114 17.63 6.76 0.75
C TYR A 114 17.96 5.46 0.02
N GLU A 115 17.03 4.51 -0.05
CA GLU A 115 17.22 3.26 -0.79
C GLU A 115 17.49 3.52 -2.27
N ASN A 116 16.75 4.44 -2.90
CA ASN A 116 16.98 4.83 -4.29
C ASN A 116 18.38 5.45 -4.50
N LEU A 117 18.83 6.32 -3.59
CA LEU A 117 20.18 6.90 -3.62
C LEU A 117 21.25 5.83 -3.35
N ALA A 118 21.01 4.91 -2.43
CA ALA A 118 21.89 3.78 -2.16
C ALA A 118 22.01 2.86 -3.38
N HIS A 119 20.92 2.60 -4.09
CA HIS A 119 20.93 1.84 -5.35
C HIS A 119 21.70 2.57 -6.46
N ARG A 120 21.50 3.89 -6.62
CA ARG A 120 22.26 4.69 -7.59
C ARG A 120 23.74 4.74 -7.25
N SER A 121 24.08 4.89 -5.97
CA SER A 121 25.47 4.94 -5.50
C SER A 121 26.15 3.57 -5.43
N LYS A 122 25.44 2.45 -5.54
CA LYS A 122 26.07 1.12 -5.71
C LYS A 122 26.79 0.99 -7.05
N HIS A 123 26.40 1.79 -8.05
CA HIS A 123 27.15 1.97 -9.28
C HIS A 123 28.16 3.10 -9.11
N LYS A 124 29.16 2.91 -8.25
CA LYS A 124 30.35 3.77 -8.29
C LYS A 124 31.22 3.25 -9.43
N PHE A 125 31.23 3.97 -10.54
CA PHE A 125 32.31 3.81 -11.51
C PHE A 125 33.61 4.23 -10.81
N SER A 126 34.69 3.48 -11.02
CA SER A 126 35.98 3.91 -10.49
C SER A 126 36.32 5.25 -11.15
N PRO A 127 36.94 6.22 -10.45
CA PRO A 127 37.41 7.43 -11.09
C PRO A 127 38.40 7.12 -12.24
N GLU A 128 39.08 5.97 -12.19
CA GLU A 128 39.87 5.45 -13.30
C GLU A 128 39.02 5.02 -14.51
N ASP A 129 37.87 4.38 -14.30
CA ASP A 129 36.97 3.93 -15.37
C ASP A 129 36.31 5.13 -16.07
N GLU A 130 35.94 6.16 -15.30
CA GLU A 130 35.39 7.42 -15.82
C GLU A 130 36.43 8.15 -16.67
N LYS A 131 37.67 8.21 -16.19
CA LYS A 131 38.79 8.78 -16.95
C LYS A 131 39.10 8.00 -18.23
N GLU A 132 39.07 6.67 -18.17
CA GLU A 132 39.28 5.83 -19.36
C GLU A 132 38.17 6.04 -20.38
N LEU A 133 36.91 6.18 -19.93
CA LEU A 133 35.78 6.47 -20.80
C LEU A 133 35.90 7.85 -21.46
N ASP A 134 36.35 8.87 -20.72
CA ASP A 134 36.64 10.20 -21.26
C ASP A 134 37.76 10.15 -22.30
N ASP A 135 38.87 9.47 -22.00
CA ASP A 135 40.00 9.30 -22.92
C ASP A 135 39.57 8.59 -24.21
N VAL A 136 38.72 7.56 -24.11
CA VAL A 136 38.15 6.86 -25.26
C VAL A 136 37.22 7.77 -26.06
N THR A 137 36.37 8.54 -25.37
CA THR A 137 35.45 9.50 -26.01
C THR A 137 36.23 10.56 -26.80
N ILE A 138 37.29 11.14 -26.23
CA ILE A 138 38.16 12.11 -26.89
C ILE A 138 38.81 11.50 -28.13
N LYS A 139 39.33 10.26 -28.04
CA LYS A 139 39.93 9.56 -29.20
C LYS A 139 38.93 9.37 -30.33
N TRP A 140 37.70 8.97 -30.01
CA TRP A 140 36.64 8.79 -31.01
C TRP A 140 36.21 10.11 -31.65
N VAL A 141 36.08 11.18 -30.85
CA VAL A 141 35.76 12.52 -31.35
C VAL A 141 36.86 12.99 -32.31
N ASN A 142 38.13 12.86 -31.93
CA ASN A 142 39.25 13.24 -32.79
C ASN A 142 39.29 12.43 -34.09
N ALA A 143 39.07 11.11 -34.02
CA ALA A 143 39.00 10.27 -35.22
C ALA A 143 37.85 10.66 -36.15
N CYS A 144 36.69 11.04 -35.60
CA CYS A 144 35.57 11.56 -36.36
C CYS A 144 35.89 12.90 -37.04
N GLN A 145 36.57 13.82 -36.32
CA GLN A 145 36.99 15.11 -36.87
C GLN A 145 38.02 14.94 -38.00
N GLU A 146 39.03 14.08 -37.82
CA GLU A 146 40.00 13.74 -38.85
C GLU A 146 39.32 13.15 -40.09
N MET A 147 38.39 12.20 -39.90
CA MET A 147 37.61 11.63 -41.00
C MET A 147 36.80 12.69 -41.74
N LEU A 148 36.20 13.66 -41.04
CA LEU A 148 35.46 14.76 -41.66
C LEU A 148 36.38 15.67 -42.50
N TYR A 149 37.57 15.99 -42.00
CA TYR A 149 38.58 16.73 -42.75
C TYR A 149 39.04 15.95 -44.00
N GLU A 150 39.30 14.65 -43.88
CA GLU A 150 39.65 13.80 -45.02
C GLU A 150 38.54 13.75 -46.07
N LEU A 151 37.29 13.59 -45.64
CA LEU A 151 36.12 13.57 -46.51
C LEU A 151 35.96 14.89 -47.25
N LYS A 152 36.07 16.03 -46.55
CA LYS A 152 36.05 17.37 -47.15
C LYS A 152 37.16 17.53 -48.20
N SER A 153 38.38 17.07 -47.89
CA SER A 153 39.51 17.08 -48.82
C SER A 153 39.26 16.24 -50.08
N LYS A 154 38.76 15.01 -49.93
CA LYS A 154 38.43 14.11 -51.05
C LYS A 154 37.27 14.64 -51.91
N LEU A 155 36.28 15.31 -51.31
CA LEU A 155 35.19 15.95 -52.03
C LEU A 155 35.68 17.14 -52.86
N ARG A 156 36.56 17.96 -52.29
CA ARG A 156 37.21 19.08 -53.01
C ARG A 156 38.01 18.59 -54.22
N GLN A 157 38.75 17.48 -54.09
CA GLN A 157 39.48 16.87 -55.20
C GLN A 157 38.56 16.35 -56.33
N LYS A 158 37.32 15.97 -56.00
CA LYS A 158 36.30 15.54 -56.98
C LYS A 158 35.53 16.70 -57.62
N GLY A 159 35.84 17.96 -57.25
CA GLY A 159 35.18 19.15 -57.79
C GLY A 159 33.87 19.53 -57.10
N THR A 160 33.52 18.87 -55.98
CA THR A 160 32.35 19.23 -55.17
C THR A 160 32.82 20.09 -54.01
N GLU A 161 32.57 21.40 -54.08
CA GLU A 161 32.75 22.27 -52.90
C GLU A 161 31.55 22.13 -51.98
N MET A 162 31.81 21.64 -50.77
CA MET A 162 30.79 21.47 -49.74
C MET A 162 31.35 22.02 -48.41
N SER A 163 30.56 22.84 -47.73
CA SER A 163 30.95 23.39 -46.43
C SER A 163 30.98 22.28 -45.37
N MET A 164 31.79 22.46 -44.32
CA MET A 164 31.87 21.46 -43.24
C MET A 164 30.53 21.32 -42.50
N THR A 165 29.79 22.41 -42.34
CA THR A 165 28.45 22.42 -41.76
C THR A 165 27.46 21.59 -42.58
N ASP A 166 27.53 21.66 -43.91
CA ASP A 166 26.71 20.83 -44.79
C ASP A 166 27.13 19.36 -44.73
N LEU A 167 28.43 19.07 -44.54
CA LEU A 167 28.95 17.70 -44.38
C LEU A 167 28.43 17.05 -43.10
N ILE A 168 28.49 17.78 -41.99
CA ILE A 168 27.96 17.32 -40.69
C ILE A 168 26.45 17.06 -40.78
N LYS A 169 25.70 17.98 -41.42
CA LYS A 169 24.25 17.80 -41.64
C LYS A 169 23.93 16.60 -42.53
N ASN A 170 24.67 16.42 -43.63
CA ASN A 170 24.45 15.31 -44.56
C ASN A 170 24.77 13.95 -43.93
N LEU A 171 25.75 13.89 -43.03
CA LEU A 171 26.10 12.69 -42.28
C LEU A 171 25.25 12.49 -41.02
N GLN A 172 24.31 13.41 -40.73
CA GLN A 172 23.44 13.39 -39.55
C GLN A 172 24.20 13.25 -38.23
N ILE A 173 25.38 13.86 -38.14
CA ILE A 173 26.17 13.87 -36.92
C ILE A 173 25.52 14.86 -35.94
N ASP A 174 25.30 14.42 -34.70
CA ASP A 174 24.76 15.28 -33.66
C ASP A 174 25.73 16.45 -33.38
N PRO A 175 25.29 17.72 -33.55
CA PRO A 175 26.12 18.90 -33.27
C PRO A 175 26.61 18.98 -31.82
N ARG A 176 26.02 18.22 -30.89
CA ARG A 176 26.46 18.12 -29.49
C ARG A 176 27.70 17.23 -29.32
N LEU A 177 27.93 16.29 -30.23
CA LEU A 177 29.06 15.36 -30.19
C LEU A 177 30.29 15.91 -30.90
N VAL A 178 30.07 16.65 -31.98
CA VAL A 178 31.15 17.27 -32.78
C VAL A 178 30.75 18.71 -33.06
N TYR A 179 31.31 19.63 -32.26
CA TYR A 179 31.04 21.06 -32.40
C TYR A 179 31.97 21.67 -33.45
N TRP A 180 31.39 22.11 -34.56
CA TRP A 180 32.10 22.87 -35.58
C TRP A 180 31.84 24.36 -35.38
N ASN A 181 32.89 25.16 -35.20
CA ASN A 181 32.80 26.61 -35.18
C ASN A 181 33.00 27.16 -36.60
N PRO A 182 31.97 27.73 -37.25
CA PRO A 182 32.09 28.28 -38.59
C PRO A 182 32.96 29.54 -38.66
N ASP A 183 33.11 30.28 -37.55
CA ASP A 183 33.85 31.54 -37.50
C ASP A 183 35.36 31.29 -37.37
N GLU A 184 35.74 30.25 -36.62
CA GLU A 184 37.15 29.84 -36.44
C GLU A 184 37.60 28.80 -37.47
N GLU A 185 36.68 28.27 -38.28
CA GLU A 185 36.88 27.15 -39.21
C GLU A 185 37.57 25.92 -38.57
N ASP A 186 37.28 25.66 -37.29
CA ASP A 186 37.85 24.53 -36.56
C ASP A 186 36.81 23.83 -35.67
N PHE A 187 37.14 22.61 -35.25
CA PHE A 187 36.36 21.91 -34.24
C PHE A 187 36.76 22.36 -32.84
N GLU A 188 35.79 22.72 -32.01
CA GLU A 188 36.06 22.93 -30.59
C GLU A 188 36.02 21.59 -29.87
N THR A 189 36.97 21.37 -28.97
CA THR A 189 36.85 20.25 -28.03
C THR A 189 35.66 20.49 -27.10
N PRO A 190 34.80 19.49 -26.89
CA PRO A 190 33.70 19.64 -25.93
C PRO A 190 34.29 19.99 -24.54
N LYS A 191 33.77 21.07 -23.94
CA LYS A 191 34.10 21.49 -22.58
C LYS A 191 33.44 20.61 -21.53
#